data_AF-A0A6H0A0C6-F1
#
_entry.id   AF-A0A6H0A0C6-F1
#
_cell.length_a   1.000
_cell.length_b   1.000
_cell.length_c   1.000
_cell.angle_alpha   90.00
_cell.angle_beta   90.00
_cell.angle_gamma   90.00
#
_symmetry.space_group_name_H-M   'P 1'
#
loop_
_entity.id
_entity.type
_entity.pdbx_description
1 polymer ?
#
loop_
_entity_poly.entity_id
_entity_poly.type
_entity_poly.pdbx_seq_one_letter_code
_entity_poly.pdbx_strand_id
1 'polypeptide(L)'
;MVKVIIKNKYMYIIALFFKKSIDRNGLIYDIIIHILVITYYPIQAERIYRIFQRSNGMKAYAFFYWCAFFVFSNNHEGANKMKKLLIGMIGLLPLLYVSDVTTETNMATSYLLFLKDYWPLLLVGLITLKYAKKAYDSRFNELENMRYRHYRSEVKRYYGTPYVPAIMTQYLTNPPGAISPNQWDYINNRFYQMVVNDFRDNVYVFRDFNSFEPGKKNTVIDIVGWAKILRLSAIFVVSFGWFAYWIINNSFFNNWPFFTLPLLVVAWIKIIIKLQAIMHYLPSKFDSTLEDNSNTRIYWRDAFPDRPFGHTVLRAYFYEKEKRMRYVASLNNQPMGPSLDTWTHYAFPELPYPHIELPEWEKDYDQFYEQKAQQLNLEDSSQKQNVILFKKVT
;
A
#
# COMPACT_ATOMS: atom_id res chain seq x y z
N MET A 1 -10.08 -29.87 1.94
CA MET A 1 -9.41 -29.38 3.17
C MET A 1 -7.86 -29.47 3.08
N VAL A 2 -7.24 -29.22 1.92
CA VAL A 2 -5.79 -29.50 1.68
C VAL A 2 -5.01 -28.32 1.05
N LYS A 3 -5.60 -27.12 0.92
CA LYS A 3 -4.90 -25.96 0.32
C LYS A 3 -4.02 -25.13 1.27
N VAL A 4 -4.02 -25.41 2.58
CA VAL A 4 -3.25 -24.62 3.58
C VAL A 4 -1.83 -25.16 3.82
N ILE A 5 -1.56 -26.43 3.49
CA ILE A 5 -0.29 -27.08 3.87
C ILE A 5 0.85 -26.72 2.90
N ILE A 6 0.56 -26.40 1.64
CA ILE A 6 1.60 -26.15 0.62
C ILE A 6 2.27 -24.77 0.80
N LYS A 7 1.56 -23.77 1.35
CA LYS A 7 2.12 -22.43 1.61
C LYS A 7 3.17 -22.41 2.74
N ASN A 8 3.11 -23.37 3.66
CA ASN A 8 4.08 -23.51 4.77
C ASN A 8 5.34 -24.29 4.38
N LYS A 9 5.28 -25.13 3.34
CA LYS A 9 6.41 -26.00 2.96
C LYS A 9 7.62 -25.22 2.44
N TYR A 10 7.40 -24.15 1.67
CA TYR A 10 8.48 -23.31 1.15
C TYR A 10 9.17 -22.49 2.25
N MET A 11 8.43 -21.99 3.26
CA MET A 11 9.05 -21.31 4.40
C MET A 11 9.80 -22.26 5.34
N TYR A 12 9.31 -23.49 5.51
CA TYR A 12 10.01 -24.51 6.31
C TYR A 12 11.30 -24.99 5.61
N ILE A 13 11.29 -25.07 4.28
CA ILE A 13 12.47 -25.40 3.48
C ILE A 13 13.47 -24.24 3.49
N ILE A 14 13.03 -22.98 3.41
CA ILE A 14 13.90 -21.81 3.60
C ILE A 14 14.49 -21.84 5.03
N ALA A 15 13.67 -22.05 6.06
CA ALA A 15 14.14 -22.15 7.44
C ALA A 15 15.14 -23.32 7.67
N LEU A 16 14.95 -24.46 7.01
CA LEU A 16 15.85 -25.62 7.10
C LEU A 16 17.13 -25.45 6.26
N PHE A 17 17.05 -24.82 5.09
CA PHE A 17 18.20 -24.51 4.25
C PHE A 17 19.11 -23.48 4.94
N PHE A 18 18.51 -22.52 5.63
CA PHE A 18 19.24 -21.55 6.46
C PHE A 18 19.75 -22.15 7.77
N LYS A 19 19.10 -23.18 8.34
CA LYS A 19 19.57 -23.90 9.54
C LYS A 19 20.95 -24.53 9.36
N LYS A 20 21.31 -24.95 8.15
CA LYS A 20 22.61 -25.57 7.85
C LYS A 20 23.72 -24.54 7.56
N SER A 21 23.37 -23.26 7.41
CA SER A 21 24.30 -22.14 7.19
C SER A 21 24.55 -21.31 8.46
N ILE A 22 24.04 -21.76 9.61
CA ILE A 22 24.09 -21.08 10.92
C ILE A 22 25.51 -20.96 11.48
N ASP A 23 26.46 -21.79 11.04
CA ASP A 23 27.75 -21.92 11.73
C ASP A 23 28.78 -20.82 11.46
N ARG A 24 28.52 -19.81 10.61
CA ARG A 24 29.56 -18.79 10.33
C ARG A 24 29.19 -17.32 10.30
N ASN A 25 27.91 -16.90 10.24
CA ASN A 25 27.55 -15.46 10.24
C ASN A 25 26.08 -15.21 10.66
N GLY A 26 25.68 -15.69 11.85
CA GLY A 26 24.27 -15.74 12.29
C GLY A 26 23.56 -14.39 12.52
N LEU A 27 24.27 -13.32 12.90
CA LEU A 27 23.62 -12.10 13.44
C LEU A 27 22.84 -11.29 12.39
N ILE A 28 23.37 -11.16 11.17
CA ILE A 28 22.74 -10.37 10.09
C ILE A 28 21.55 -11.12 9.48
N TYR A 29 21.65 -12.45 9.39
CA TYR A 29 20.60 -13.30 8.85
C TYR A 29 19.40 -13.41 9.81
N ASP A 30 19.64 -13.46 11.12
CA ASP A 30 18.57 -13.38 12.11
C ASP A 30 17.82 -12.04 12.01
N ILE A 31 18.51 -10.91 11.85
CA ILE A 31 17.89 -9.59 11.74
C ILE A 31 16.95 -9.49 10.53
N ILE A 32 17.34 -10.04 9.37
CA ILE A 32 16.51 -10.00 8.14
C ILE A 32 15.26 -10.88 8.30
N ILE A 33 15.42 -12.09 8.87
CA ILE A 33 14.29 -12.99 9.16
C ILE A 33 13.36 -12.35 10.22
N HIS A 34 13.91 -11.63 11.20
CA HIS A 34 13.13 -10.97 12.26
C HIS A 34 12.35 -9.75 11.74
N ILE A 35 12.93 -8.94 10.85
CA ILE A 35 12.21 -7.86 10.16
C ILE A 35 11.06 -8.46 9.33
N LEU A 36 11.26 -9.60 8.67
CA LEU A 36 10.24 -10.30 7.89
C LEU A 36 9.13 -10.91 8.76
N VAL A 37 9.46 -11.50 9.92
CA VAL A 37 8.47 -12.10 10.83
C VAL A 37 7.65 -11.04 11.56
N ILE A 38 8.28 -9.95 12.03
CA ILE A 38 7.61 -8.83 12.70
C ILE A 38 6.65 -8.09 11.73
N THR A 39 6.98 -8.04 10.44
CA THR A 39 6.13 -7.38 9.42
C THR A 39 4.95 -8.22 8.93
N TYR A 40 4.97 -9.54 9.11
CA TYR A 40 3.93 -10.44 8.58
C TYR A 40 3.06 -11.14 9.65
N TYR A 41 3.52 -11.37 10.88
CA TYR A 41 2.74 -12.08 11.90
C TYR A 41 3.00 -11.56 13.34
N PRO A 42 2.13 -10.71 13.92
CA PRO A 42 2.29 -10.21 15.28
C PRO A 42 2.16 -11.30 16.36
N ILE A 43 1.49 -12.43 16.07
CA ILE A 43 1.22 -13.51 17.03
C ILE A 43 2.46 -14.41 17.27
N GLN A 44 3.36 -14.54 16.29
CA GLN A 44 4.60 -15.31 16.48
C GLN A 44 5.68 -14.54 17.24
N ALA A 45 5.49 -13.22 17.36
CA ALA A 45 6.46 -12.36 18.00
C ALA A 45 6.62 -12.66 19.50
N GLU A 46 5.50 -12.94 20.18
CA GLU A 46 5.48 -13.22 21.62
C GLU A 46 6.24 -14.51 22.00
N ARG A 47 6.22 -15.54 21.13
CA ARG A 47 6.96 -16.80 21.37
C ARG A 47 8.47 -16.60 21.24
N ILE A 48 8.91 -15.75 20.30
CA ILE A 48 10.32 -15.46 20.08
C ILE A 48 10.87 -14.56 21.20
N TYR A 49 10.08 -13.59 21.69
CA TYR A 49 10.42 -12.78 22.86
C TYR A 49 10.76 -13.62 24.11
N ARG A 50 9.99 -14.68 24.37
CA ARG A 50 10.24 -15.60 25.51
C ARG A 50 11.51 -16.44 25.35
N ILE A 51 11.90 -16.78 24.12
CA ILE A 51 13.14 -17.51 23.84
C ILE A 51 14.36 -16.60 24.09
N PHE A 52 14.22 -15.32 23.76
CA PHE A 52 15.30 -14.32 23.83
C PHE A 52 15.53 -13.75 25.24
N GLN A 53 14.54 -13.81 26.14
CA GLN A 53 14.67 -13.38 27.54
C GLN A 53 15.72 -14.15 28.35
N ARG A 54 16.17 -15.31 27.85
CA ARG A 54 17.22 -16.15 28.47
C ARG A 54 18.65 -15.71 28.18
N SER A 55 18.86 -14.72 27.31
CA SER A 55 20.18 -14.22 26.92
C SER A 55 20.42 -12.82 27.50
N ASN A 56 21.37 -12.71 28.43
CA ASN A 56 21.66 -11.50 29.22
C ASN A 56 22.14 -10.27 28.42
N GLY A 57 22.32 -10.37 27.10
CA GLY A 57 22.85 -9.30 26.25
C GLY A 57 21.83 -8.39 25.56
N MET A 58 20.52 -8.58 25.78
CA MET A 58 19.49 -8.12 24.81
C MET A 58 18.43 -7.15 25.34
N LYS A 59 18.81 -6.20 26.20
CA LYS A 59 17.90 -5.11 26.64
C LYS A 59 17.47 -4.20 25.48
N ALA A 60 18.34 -3.94 24.51
CA ALA A 60 18.03 -3.11 23.34
C ALA A 60 17.12 -3.82 22.32
N TYR A 61 17.29 -5.14 22.15
CA TYR A 61 16.41 -5.95 21.31
C TYR A 61 15.03 -6.07 21.91
N ALA A 62 14.92 -6.25 23.24
CA ALA A 62 13.63 -6.20 23.94
C ALA A 62 12.93 -4.85 23.77
N PHE A 63 13.68 -3.73 23.77
CA PHE A 63 13.12 -2.39 23.52
C PHE A 63 12.68 -2.18 22.07
N PHE A 64 13.45 -2.66 21.08
CA PHE A 64 13.05 -2.66 19.68
C PHE A 64 11.80 -3.53 19.44
N TYR A 65 11.73 -4.69 20.11
CA TYR A 65 10.58 -5.57 20.10
C TYR A 65 9.36 -4.92 20.73
N TRP A 66 9.55 -4.20 21.84
CA TRP A 66 8.52 -3.49 22.55
C TRP A 66 7.99 -2.31 21.72
N CYS A 67 8.87 -1.55 21.07
CA CYS A 67 8.49 -0.49 20.14
C CYS A 67 7.77 -1.06 18.91
N ALA A 68 8.28 -2.12 18.30
CA ALA A 68 7.63 -2.78 17.15
C ALA A 68 6.26 -3.36 17.54
N PHE A 69 6.16 -4.05 18.68
CA PHE A 69 4.91 -4.61 19.19
C PHE A 69 3.85 -3.52 19.45
N PHE A 70 4.22 -2.38 20.01
CA PHE A 70 3.28 -1.26 20.22
C PHE A 70 2.94 -0.51 18.93
N VAL A 71 3.84 -0.46 17.95
CA VAL A 71 3.59 0.20 16.65
C VAL A 71 2.75 -0.67 15.72
N PHE A 72 2.93 -1.99 15.75
CA PHE A 72 2.21 -2.94 14.90
C PHE A 72 0.98 -3.56 15.55
N SER A 73 0.87 -3.57 16.89
CA SER A 73 -0.43 -3.78 17.54
C SER A 73 -1.22 -2.48 17.41
N ASN A 74 -2.22 -2.52 16.55
CA ASN A 74 -3.02 -1.41 16.06
C ASN A 74 -3.95 -0.79 17.14
N ASN A 75 -3.52 -0.78 18.40
CA ASN A 75 -4.35 -0.49 19.55
C ASN A 75 -4.15 0.94 20.03
N HIS A 76 -5.17 1.78 19.80
CA HIS A 76 -5.41 3.01 20.57
C HIS A 76 -5.30 2.77 22.09
N GLU A 77 -5.55 1.54 22.52
CA GLU A 77 -5.33 1.06 23.89
C GLU A 77 -3.86 1.14 24.35
N GLY A 78 -2.89 0.88 23.48
CA GLY A 78 -1.46 0.86 23.84
C GLY A 78 -0.93 2.26 24.16
N ALA A 79 -1.27 3.24 23.33
CA ALA A 79 -0.93 4.65 23.59
C ALA A 79 -1.60 5.18 24.86
N ASN A 80 -2.86 4.82 25.10
CA ASN A 80 -3.58 5.17 26.33
C ASN A 80 -3.00 4.47 27.57
N LYS A 81 -2.61 3.19 27.48
CA LYS A 81 -1.92 2.45 28.55
C LYS A 81 -0.58 3.08 28.89
N MET A 82 0.18 3.52 27.89
CA MET A 82 1.47 4.19 28.12
C MET A 82 1.31 5.59 28.73
N LYS A 83 0.30 6.35 28.31
CA LYS A 83 -0.05 7.63 28.93
C LYS A 83 -0.44 7.45 30.40
N LYS A 84 -1.26 6.43 30.71
CA LYS A 84 -1.64 6.07 32.09
C LYS A 84 -0.43 5.63 32.92
N LEU A 85 0.48 4.84 32.35
CA LEU A 85 1.73 4.44 32.99
C LEU A 85 2.61 5.65 33.32
N LEU A 86 2.78 6.60 32.40
CA LEU A 86 3.55 7.82 32.65
C LEU A 86 2.94 8.71 33.73
N ILE A 87 1.62 8.89 33.70
CA ILE A 87 0.90 9.62 34.74
C ILE A 87 1.06 8.91 36.09
N GLY A 88 1.00 7.56 36.10
CA GLY A 88 1.23 6.76 37.30
C GLY A 88 2.66 6.85 37.83
N MET A 89 3.67 6.88 36.96
CA MET A 89 5.07 7.05 37.36
C MET A 89 5.34 8.43 37.97
N ILE A 90 4.77 9.50 37.40
CA ILE A 90 4.88 10.85 37.97
C ILE A 90 4.08 10.96 39.27
N GLY A 91 2.89 10.36 39.32
CA GLY A 91 2.01 10.33 40.50
C GLY A 91 2.51 9.46 41.65
N LEU A 92 3.49 8.58 41.42
CA LEU A 92 4.14 7.78 42.46
C LEU A 92 5.09 8.63 43.32
N LEU A 93 5.64 9.72 42.76
CA LEU A 93 6.67 10.54 43.41
C LEU A 93 6.18 11.23 44.70
N PRO A 94 4.98 11.86 44.74
CA PRO A 94 4.43 12.43 45.96
C PRO A 94 4.13 11.37 47.03
N LEU A 95 3.69 10.17 46.62
CA LEU A 95 3.41 9.05 47.53
C LEU A 95 4.68 8.53 48.19
N LEU A 96 5.75 8.38 47.42
CA LEU A 96 7.06 7.98 47.94
C LEU A 96 7.66 9.07 48.84
N TYR A 97 7.45 10.35 48.53
CA TYR A 97 7.90 11.45 49.37
C TYR A 97 7.21 11.47 50.75
N VAL A 98 5.89 11.25 50.78
CA VAL A 98 5.15 11.10 52.06
C VAL A 98 5.64 9.87 52.84
N SER A 99 5.96 8.78 52.15
CA SER A 99 6.57 7.58 52.76
C SER A 99 7.92 7.90 53.39
N ASP A 100 8.82 8.59 52.66
CA ASP A 100 10.15 8.95 53.16
C ASP A 100 10.06 9.83 54.42
N VAL A 101 9.13 10.79 54.46
CA VAL A 101 8.88 11.67 55.62
C VAL A 101 8.31 10.90 56.82
N THR A 102 7.53 9.85 56.60
CA THR A 102 6.85 9.10 57.67
C THR A 102 7.62 7.87 58.17
N THR A 103 8.57 7.34 57.39
CA THR A 103 9.28 6.10 57.70
C THR A 103 10.80 6.25 57.71
N GLU A 104 11.33 7.47 57.56
CA GLU A 104 12.77 7.76 57.46
C GLU A 104 13.50 6.90 56.39
N THR A 105 12.82 6.64 55.27
CA THR A 105 13.37 5.90 54.14
C THR A 105 13.88 6.85 53.04
N ASN A 106 14.66 6.33 52.08
CA ASN A 106 15.21 7.07 50.93
C ASN A 106 14.59 6.60 49.59
N MET A 107 13.32 6.21 49.60
CA MET A 107 12.66 5.62 48.43
C MET A 107 12.39 6.65 47.34
N ALA A 108 12.00 7.88 47.68
CA ALA A 108 11.78 8.95 46.71
C ALA A 108 13.09 9.35 46.02
N THR A 109 14.19 9.43 46.77
CA THR A 109 15.52 9.72 46.22
C THR A 109 15.99 8.61 45.28
N SER A 110 15.80 7.34 45.66
CA SER A 110 16.14 6.18 44.83
C SER A 110 15.29 6.13 43.56
N TYR A 111 14.00 6.48 43.66
CA TYR A 111 13.09 6.54 42.54
C TYR A 111 13.38 7.72 41.59
N LEU A 112 13.83 8.86 42.11
CA LEU A 112 14.31 9.99 41.30
C LEU A 112 15.58 9.64 40.51
N LEU A 113 16.53 8.92 41.13
CA LEU A 113 17.71 8.42 40.44
C LEU A 113 17.33 7.42 39.34
N PHE A 114 16.42 6.49 39.65
CA PHE A 114 15.85 5.58 38.65
C PHE A 114 15.20 6.35 37.48
N LEU A 115 14.34 7.33 37.76
CA LEU A 115 13.73 8.14 36.71
C LEU A 115 14.78 8.88 35.87
N LYS A 116 15.81 9.46 36.50
CA LYS A 116 16.89 10.16 35.82
C LYS A 116 17.65 9.24 34.85
N ASP A 117 17.96 8.01 35.26
CA ASP A 117 18.72 7.06 34.45
C ASP A 117 17.91 6.50 33.27
N TYR A 118 16.59 6.34 33.45
CA TYR A 118 15.69 5.80 32.42
C TYR A 118 14.91 6.87 31.62
N TRP A 119 15.05 8.15 31.96
CA TRP A 119 14.36 9.25 31.29
C TRP A 119 14.66 9.34 29.79
N PRO A 120 15.92 9.21 29.31
CA PRO A 120 16.21 9.23 27.88
C PRO A 120 15.48 8.10 27.14
N LEU A 121 15.41 6.91 27.74
CA LEU A 121 14.72 5.74 27.18
C LEU A 121 13.22 5.99 27.01
N LEU A 122 12.58 6.57 28.03
CA LEU A 122 11.17 6.95 27.98
C LEU A 122 10.91 8.01 26.90
N LEU A 123 11.76 9.03 26.81
CA LEU A 123 11.63 10.11 25.83
C LEU A 123 11.80 9.60 24.40
N VAL A 124 12.82 8.77 24.13
CA VAL A 124 13.01 8.12 22.83
C VAL A 124 11.84 7.19 22.49
N GLY A 125 11.32 6.43 23.46
CA GLY A 125 10.14 5.58 23.27
C GLY A 125 8.90 6.37 22.86
N LEU A 126 8.61 7.49 23.53
CA LEU A 126 7.47 8.34 23.22
C LEU A 126 7.58 9.02 21.86
N ILE A 127 8.75 9.56 21.54
CA ILE A 127 9.03 10.16 20.23
C ILE A 127 8.84 9.09 19.15
N THR A 128 9.43 7.91 19.33
CA THR A 128 9.30 6.78 18.39
C THR A 128 7.84 6.43 18.16
N LEU A 129 7.03 6.28 19.20
CA LEU A 129 5.60 5.95 19.06
C LEU A 129 4.81 7.02 18.30
N LYS A 130 5.01 8.30 18.63
CA LYS A 130 4.33 9.41 17.97
C LYS A 130 4.61 9.43 16.47
N TYR A 131 5.88 9.29 16.08
CA TYR A 131 6.27 9.33 14.67
C TYR A 131 6.00 8.02 13.93
N ALA A 132 6.11 6.87 14.60
CA ALA A 132 5.82 5.56 14.03
C ALA A 132 4.34 5.40 13.68
N LYS A 133 3.41 5.86 14.54
CA LYS A 133 1.98 5.88 14.22
C LYS A 133 1.70 6.71 12.97
N LYS A 134 2.21 7.95 12.93
CA LYS A 134 2.07 8.84 11.77
C LYS A 134 2.66 8.22 10.49
N ALA A 135 3.79 7.52 10.61
CA ALA A 135 4.40 6.80 9.50
C ALA A 135 3.54 5.61 9.06
N TYR A 136 2.94 4.88 9.99
CA TYR A 136 2.06 3.75 9.69
C TYR A 136 0.78 4.19 8.98
N ASP A 137 0.13 5.25 9.45
CA ASP A 137 -1.10 5.78 8.85
C ASP A 137 -0.87 6.24 7.40
N SER A 138 0.37 6.64 7.06
CA SER A 138 0.74 6.99 5.68
C SER A 138 0.67 5.82 4.68
N ARG A 139 0.51 4.57 5.14
CA ARG A 139 0.36 3.39 4.28
C ARG A 139 -0.80 3.50 3.30
N PHE A 140 -1.91 4.09 3.74
CA PHE A 140 -3.10 4.21 2.91
C PHE A 140 -2.83 5.13 1.72
N ASN A 141 -2.12 6.24 1.96
CA ASN A 141 -1.69 7.16 0.90
C ASN A 141 -0.72 6.49 -0.08
N GLU A 142 0.23 5.68 0.39
CA GLU A 142 1.15 4.98 -0.50
C GLU A 142 0.44 3.89 -1.33
N LEU A 143 -0.53 3.18 -0.75
CA LEU A 143 -1.37 2.23 -1.47
C LEU A 143 -2.22 2.92 -2.55
N GLU A 144 -2.87 4.04 -2.21
CA GLU A 144 -3.63 4.87 -3.17
C GLU A 144 -2.76 5.39 -4.31
N ASN A 145 -1.56 5.88 -3.98
CA ASN A 145 -0.60 6.36 -4.98
C ASN A 145 -0.15 5.24 -5.93
N MET A 146 0.04 4.02 -5.42
CA MET A 146 0.38 2.86 -6.24
C MET A 146 -0.79 2.42 -7.11
N ARG A 147 -2.02 2.42 -6.58
CA ARG A 147 -3.25 2.16 -7.35
C ARG A 147 -3.39 3.14 -8.52
N TYR A 148 -3.18 4.43 -8.28
CA TYR A 148 -3.20 5.48 -9.30
C TYR A 148 -2.19 5.23 -10.41
N ARG A 149 -0.93 4.92 -10.04
CA ARG A 149 0.15 4.70 -11.00
C ARG A 149 -0.11 3.47 -11.86
N HIS A 150 -0.53 2.39 -11.22
CA HIS A 150 -0.86 1.14 -11.89
C HIS A 150 -2.04 1.32 -12.87
N TYR A 151 -3.07 2.05 -12.45
CA TYR A 151 -4.19 2.41 -13.33
C TYR A 151 -3.72 3.21 -14.55
N ARG A 152 -2.99 4.31 -14.34
CA ARG A 152 -2.49 5.16 -15.45
C ARG A 152 -1.57 4.40 -16.39
N SER A 153 -0.72 3.50 -15.87
CA SER A 153 0.15 2.68 -16.72
C SER A 153 -0.64 1.72 -17.61
N GLU A 154 -1.69 1.10 -17.07
CA GLU A 154 -2.54 0.20 -17.86
C GLU A 154 -3.40 0.99 -18.86
N VAL A 155 -4.02 2.11 -18.48
CA VAL A 155 -4.74 2.96 -19.45
C VAL A 155 -3.80 3.39 -20.59
N LYS A 156 -2.56 3.76 -20.26
CA LYS A 156 -1.57 4.17 -21.27
C LYS A 156 -1.25 3.08 -22.28
N ARG A 157 -1.23 1.83 -21.83
CA ARG A 157 -0.96 0.65 -22.66
C ARG A 157 -2.03 0.43 -23.75
N TYR A 158 -3.25 0.93 -23.54
CA TYR A 158 -4.40 0.77 -24.42
C TYR A 158 -4.68 2.00 -25.31
N TYR A 159 -3.89 3.09 -25.24
CA TYR A 159 -4.17 4.34 -25.98
C TYR A 159 -4.28 4.20 -27.50
N GLY A 160 -3.75 3.13 -28.10
CA GLY A 160 -3.82 2.87 -29.54
C GLY A 160 -4.68 1.67 -29.91
N THR A 161 -5.59 1.26 -29.03
CA THR A 161 -6.47 0.09 -29.21
C THR A 161 -7.94 0.46 -29.19
N PRO A 162 -8.82 -0.31 -29.85
CA PRO A 162 -10.25 -0.04 -29.91
C PRO A 162 -11.02 -0.51 -28.65
N TYR A 163 -10.30 -0.91 -27.59
CA TYR A 163 -10.88 -1.54 -26.41
C TYR A 163 -10.86 -0.63 -25.18
N VAL A 164 -11.86 -0.79 -24.33
CA VAL A 164 -11.85 -0.27 -22.96
C VAL A 164 -10.81 -1.06 -22.15
N PRO A 165 -9.85 -0.40 -21.47
CA PRO A 165 -8.86 -1.10 -20.65
C PRO A 165 -9.52 -1.96 -19.57
N ALA A 166 -9.10 -3.22 -19.41
CA ALA A 166 -9.70 -4.13 -18.43
C ALA A 166 -9.72 -3.57 -16.98
N ILE A 167 -8.66 -2.85 -16.59
CA ILE A 167 -8.62 -2.19 -15.27
C ILE A 167 -9.67 -1.09 -15.12
N MET A 168 -9.98 -0.39 -16.21
CA MET A 168 -11.01 0.66 -16.24
C MET A 168 -12.38 0.00 -16.14
N THR A 169 -12.62 -1.06 -16.91
CA THR A 169 -13.84 -1.88 -16.83
C THR A 169 -14.12 -2.34 -15.40
N GLN A 170 -13.10 -2.87 -14.70
CA GLN A 170 -13.22 -3.30 -13.31
C GLN A 170 -13.63 -2.15 -12.38
N TYR A 171 -13.00 -0.98 -12.51
CA TYR A 171 -13.30 0.16 -11.64
C TYR A 171 -14.58 0.91 -12.02
N LEU A 172 -15.08 0.79 -13.25
CA LEU A 172 -16.37 1.32 -13.66
C LEU A 172 -17.52 0.47 -13.12
N THR A 173 -17.38 -0.85 -13.21
CA THR A 173 -18.40 -1.83 -12.76
C THR A 173 -18.39 -2.05 -11.25
N ASN A 174 -17.22 -1.93 -10.61
CA ASN A 174 -17.05 -1.98 -9.18
C ASN A 174 -16.33 -0.72 -8.69
N PRO A 175 -17.06 0.39 -8.47
CA PRO A 175 -16.49 1.67 -8.08
C PRO A 175 -15.58 1.54 -6.85
N PRO A 176 -14.31 1.93 -6.98
CA PRO A 176 -13.35 1.84 -5.89
C PRO A 176 -13.60 2.89 -4.81
N GLY A 177 -13.70 2.44 -3.57
CA GLY A 177 -13.61 3.29 -2.39
C GLY A 177 -12.17 3.74 -2.08
N ALA A 178 -12.02 4.55 -1.02
CA ALA A 178 -10.72 4.73 -0.40
C ALA A 178 -10.25 3.41 0.24
N ILE A 179 -8.93 3.15 0.17
CA ILE A 179 -8.30 2.04 0.88
C ILE A 179 -8.25 2.32 2.40
N SER A 180 -8.29 3.59 2.80
CA SER A 180 -8.39 3.99 4.20
C SER A 180 -9.73 3.57 4.81
N PRO A 181 -9.75 3.06 6.05
CA PRO A 181 -10.99 2.72 6.76
C PRO A 181 -11.79 3.95 7.20
N ASN A 182 -11.23 5.16 7.05
CA ASN A 182 -11.89 6.39 7.44
C ASN A 182 -12.98 6.79 6.42
N GLN A 183 -14.20 7.01 6.90
CA GLN A 183 -15.33 7.44 6.06
C GLN A 183 -15.07 8.80 5.38
N TRP A 184 -14.36 9.72 6.05
CA TRP A 184 -13.96 10.99 5.44
C TRP A 184 -13.04 10.78 4.23
N ASP A 185 -12.10 9.85 4.33
CA ASP A 185 -11.19 9.54 3.21
C ASP A 185 -11.96 8.87 2.06
N TYR A 186 -12.96 8.04 2.37
CA TYR A 186 -13.84 7.41 1.38
C TYR A 186 -14.60 8.43 0.53
N ILE A 187 -15.30 9.37 1.18
CA ILE A 187 -16.11 10.39 0.51
C ILE A 187 -15.25 11.31 -0.36
N ASN A 188 -14.07 11.68 0.15
CA ASN A 188 -13.17 12.64 -0.49
C ASN A 188 -12.20 11.98 -1.49
N ASN A 189 -12.31 10.67 -1.72
CA ASN A 189 -11.46 9.97 -2.66
C ASN A 189 -11.82 10.30 -4.12
N ARG A 190 -10.85 10.88 -4.84
CA ARG A 190 -10.98 11.29 -6.25
C ARG A 190 -10.55 10.21 -7.27
N PHE A 191 -10.18 9.02 -6.82
CA PHE A 191 -9.72 7.98 -7.74
C PHE A 191 -10.84 7.54 -8.68
N TYR A 192 -12.05 7.30 -8.17
CA TYR A 192 -13.20 6.98 -9.01
C TYR A 192 -13.56 8.12 -9.97
N GLN A 193 -13.44 9.38 -9.52
CA GLN A 193 -13.63 10.55 -10.37
C GLN A 193 -12.70 10.54 -11.58
N MET A 194 -11.41 10.24 -11.36
CA MET A 194 -10.46 10.08 -12.47
C MET A 194 -10.85 8.94 -13.41
N VAL A 195 -11.27 7.78 -12.88
CA VAL A 195 -11.65 6.63 -13.73
C VAL A 195 -12.82 6.98 -14.65
N VAL A 196 -13.83 7.64 -14.10
CA VAL A 196 -15.02 8.06 -14.87
C VAL A 196 -14.66 9.14 -15.87
N ASN A 197 -13.83 10.12 -15.50
CA ASN A 197 -13.39 11.16 -16.45
C ASN A 197 -12.58 10.56 -17.60
N ASP A 198 -11.60 9.69 -17.30
CA ASP A 198 -10.84 8.99 -18.32
C ASP A 198 -11.78 8.15 -19.23
N PHE A 199 -12.85 7.52 -18.70
CA PHE A 199 -13.83 6.82 -19.53
C PHE A 199 -14.65 7.79 -20.40
N ARG A 200 -15.20 8.84 -19.78
CA ARG A 200 -16.03 9.87 -20.40
C ARG A 200 -15.34 10.54 -21.58
N ASP A 201 -14.07 10.87 -21.42
CA ASP A 201 -13.24 11.53 -22.45
C ASP A 201 -12.92 10.60 -23.64
N ASN A 202 -13.24 9.31 -23.54
CA ASN A 202 -12.94 8.30 -24.55
C ASN A 202 -14.20 7.72 -25.21
N VAL A 203 -15.31 7.57 -24.48
CA VAL A 203 -16.48 6.78 -24.95
C VAL A 203 -17.15 7.35 -26.20
N TYR A 204 -17.25 8.67 -26.33
CA TYR A 204 -17.85 9.34 -27.50
C TYR A 204 -16.82 9.97 -28.45
N VAL A 205 -15.58 9.51 -28.41
CA VAL A 205 -14.56 9.95 -29.37
C VAL A 205 -14.38 8.88 -30.44
N PHE A 206 -14.59 9.26 -31.71
CA PHE A 206 -14.22 8.42 -32.84
C PHE A 206 -12.70 8.34 -32.93
N ARG A 207 -12.11 7.28 -32.35
CA ARG A 207 -10.66 7.11 -32.27
C ARG A 207 -10.16 6.20 -33.37
N ASP A 208 -9.17 6.70 -34.09
CA ASP A 208 -8.30 5.83 -34.88
C ASP A 208 -7.45 4.95 -33.95
N PHE A 209 -7.14 3.74 -34.39
CA PHE A 209 -6.34 2.79 -33.64
C PHE A 209 -5.30 2.12 -34.55
N ASN A 210 -4.14 1.83 -33.97
CA ASN A 210 -2.99 1.32 -34.72
C ASN A 210 -2.70 -0.15 -34.41
N SER A 211 -3.39 -0.74 -33.43
CA SER A 211 -3.23 -2.15 -33.08
C SER A 211 -4.46 -2.70 -32.35
N PHE A 212 -4.74 -3.99 -32.57
CA PHE A 212 -5.68 -4.74 -31.73
C PHE A 212 -5.04 -5.31 -30.48
N GLU A 213 -3.71 -5.30 -30.41
CA GLU A 213 -3.00 -5.78 -29.23
C GLU A 213 -2.57 -4.58 -28.38
N PRO A 214 -2.87 -4.59 -27.07
CA PRO A 214 -2.38 -3.57 -26.18
C PRO A 214 -0.85 -3.58 -26.17
N GLY A 215 -0.24 -2.40 -25.95
CA GLY A 215 1.20 -2.26 -25.91
C GLY A 215 1.88 -3.19 -24.88
N LYS A 216 3.20 -3.24 -24.87
CA LYS A 216 3.94 -4.06 -23.90
C LYS A 216 3.59 -3.63 -22.46
N LYS A 217 3.42 -4.60 -21.56
CA LYS A 217 3.21 -4.32 -20.12
C LYS A 217 4.41 -3.56 -19.55
N ASN A 218 4.10 -2.51 -18.80
CA ASN A 218 5.10 -1.74 -18.08
C ASN A 218 5.69 -2.59 -16.94
N THR A 219 7.00 -2.48 -16.74
CA THR A 219 7.64 -3.14 -15.60
C THR A 219 7.29 -2.44 -14.29
N VAL A 220 7.51 -3.11 -13.15
CA VAL A 220 7.33 -2.49 -11.83
C VAL A 220 8.14 -1.19 -11.71
N ILE A 221 9.32 -1.15 -12.33
CA ILE A 221 10.20 0.01 -12.35
C ILE A 221 9.56 1.17 -13.10
N ASP A 222 8.89 0.91 -14.24
CA ASP A 222 8.22 1.95 -15.03
C ASP A 222 7.00 2.51 -14.29
N ILE A 223 6.27 1.67 -13.55
CA ILE A 223 5.09 2.06 -12.77
C ILE A 223 5.49 2.89 -11.53
N VAL A 224 6.51 2.43 -10.79
CA VAL A 224 6.99 3.11 -9.57
C VAL A 224 7.82 4.34 -9.92
N GLY A 225 8.59 4.29 -11.01
CA GLY A 225 9.52 5.31 -11.46
C GLY A 225 10.90 5.20 -10.79
N TRP A 226 11.96 5.30 -11.61
CA TRP A 226 13.36 5.22 -11.18
C TRP A 226 13.72 6.15 -10.02
N ALA A 227 13.27 7.41 -10.05
CA ALA A 227 13.55 8.38 -9.00
C ALA A 227 13.04 7.95 -7.62
N LYS A 228 11.88 7.25 -7.55
CA LYS A 228 11.35 6.75 -6.28
C LYS A 228 12.13 5.55 -5.77
N ILE A 229 12.52 4.64 -6.68
CA ILE A 229 13.33 3.46 -6.34
C ILE A 229 14.69 3.90 -5.81
N LEU A 230 15.38 4.81 -6.50
CA LEU A 230 16.66 5.34 -6.05
C LEU A 230 16.58 6.01 -4.68
N ARG A 231 15.54 6.84 -4.44
CA ARG A 231 15.31 7.43 -3.12
C ARG A 231 15.06 6.38 -2.05
N LEU A 232 14.28 5.34 -2.34
CA LEU A 232 14.03 4.24 -1.41
C LEU A 232 15.31 3.47 -1.07
N SER A 233 16.11 3.13 -2.08
CA SER A 233 17.39 2.46 -1.93
C SER A 233 18.39 3.31 -1.14
N ALA A 234 18.46 4.62 -1.40
CA ALA A 234 19.34 5.52 -0.64
C ALA A 234 18.94 5.58 0.85
N ILE A 235 17.65 5.72 1.15
CA ILE A 235 17.15 5.71 2.54
C ILE A 235 17.47 4.35 3.21
N PHE A 236 17.27 3.24 2.49
CA PHE A 236 17.60 1.91 3.00
C PHE A 236 19.09 1.79 3.32
N VAL A 237 19.99 2.13 2.39
CA VAL A 237 21.44 2.02 2.58
C VAL A 237 21.92 2.90 3.74
N VAL A 238 21.45 4.15 3.82
CA VAL A 238 21.83 5.06 4.92
C VAL A 238 21.32 4.56 6.26
N SER A 239 20.05 4.16 6.34
CA SER A 239 19.45 3.67 7.60
C SER A 239 20.07 2.34 8.06
N PHE A 240 20.38 1.44 7.12
CA PHE A 240 21.03 0.17 7.40
C PHE A 240 22.48 0.36 7.82
N GLY A 241 23.24 1.23 7.12
CA GLY A 241 24.61 1.58 7.49
C GLY A 241 24.69 2.21 8.88
N TRP A 242 23.75 3.11 9.20
CA TRP A 242 23.65 3.70 10.54
C TRP A 242 23.32 2.66 11.62
N PHE A 243 22.41 1.72 11.32
CA PHE A 243 22.10 0.60 12.22
C PHE A 243 23.31 -0.31 12.45
N ALA A 244 24.07 -0.62 11.39
CA ALA A 244 25.27 -1.44 11.50
C ALA A 244 26.35 -0.76 12.36
N TYR A 245 26.55 0.55 12.18
CA TYR A 245 27.45 1.36 13.02
C TYR A 245 27.09 1.27 14.50
N TRP A 246 25.79 1.34 14.84
CA TRP A 246 25.31 1.20 16.21
C TRP A 246 25.65 -0.16 16.83
N ILE A 247 25.45 -1.24 16.07
CA ILE A 247 25.71 -2.61 16.54
C ILE A 247 27.21 -2.80 16.80
N ILE A 248 28.06 -2.36 15.88
CA ILE A 248 29.51 -2.54 15.97
C ILE A 248 30.08 -1.78 17.18
N ASN A 249 29.60 -0.55 17.44
CA ASN A 249 30.13 0.30 18.50
C ASN A 249 29.44 0.12 19.86
N ASN A 250 28.60 -0.90 20.02
CA ASN A 250 27.92 -1.29 21.26
C ASN A 250 27.27 -0.11 22.03
N SER A 251 26.78 0.90 21.29
CA SER A 251 26.39 2.22 21.82
C SER A 251 24.95 2.26 22.32
N PHE A 252 24.50 1.19 22.98
CA PHE A 252 23.07 0.91 23.17
C PHE A 252 22.36 1.77 24.21
N PHE A 253 23.07 2.42 25.16
CA PHE A 253 22.40 3.06 26.29
C PHE A 253 22.92 4.45 26.71
N ASN A 254 24.16 4.84 26.38
CA ASN A 254 24.75 6.07 26.95
C ASN A 254 25.31 7.09 25.94
N ASN A 255 25.10 6.88 24.64
CA ASN A 255 25.74 7.73 23.61
C ASN A 255 24.70 8.46 22.74
N TRP A 256 25.11 9.59 22.14
CA TRP A 256 24.36 10.36 21.14
C TRP A 256 23.60 9.52 20.08
N PRO A 257 24.16 8.40 19.56
CA PRO A 257 23.44 7.46 18.72
C PRO A 257 22.03 7.17 19.23
N PHE A 258 21.82 6.91 20.52
CA PHE A 258 20.51 6.55 21.10
C PHE A 258 19.35 7.48 20.70
N PHE A 259 19.61 8.78 20.58
CA PHE A 259 18.60 9.79 20.19
C PHE A 259 18.15 9.71 18.72
N THR A 260 18.91 9.02 17.87
CA THR A 260 18.59 8.82 16.45
C THR A 260 17.68 7.61 16.19
N LEU A 261 17.39 6.79 17.21
CA LEU A 261 16.52 5.61 17.11
C LEU A 261 15.14 5.91 16.53
N PRO A 262 14.44 6.99 16.93
CA PRO A 262 13.11 7.28 16.39
C PRO A 262 13.14 7.51 14.88
N LEU A 263 14.19 8.17 14.38
CA LEU A 263 14.37 8.42 12.95
C LEU A 263 14.61 7.12 12.19
N LEU A 264 15.41 6.22 12.77
CA LEU A 264 15.68 4.90 12.19
C LEU A 264 14.40 4.07 12.09
N VAL A 265 13.63 3.97 13.18
CA VAL A 265 12.35 3.25 13.20
C VAL A 265 11.38 3.80 12.16
N VAL A 266 11.24 5.12 12.07
CA VAL A 266 10.37 5.77 11.07
C VAL A 266 10.83 5.49 9.64
N ALA A 267 12.14 5.51 9.38
CA ALA A 267 12.69 5.19 8.08
C ALA A 267 12.34 3.75 7.68
N TRP A 268 12.54 2.78 8.57
CA TRP A 268 12.21 1.38 8.35
C TRP A 268 10.71 1.17 8.10
N ILE A 269 9.84 1.78 8.90
CA ILE A 269 8.38 1.70 8.69
C ILE A 269 8.00 2.22 7.30
N LYS A 270 8.55 3.37 6.89
CA LYS A 270 8.29 3.93 5.56
C LYS A 270 8.80 3.03 4.43
N ILE A 271 9.97 2.41 4.60
CA ILE A 271 10.52 1.46 3.62
C ILE A 271 9.57 0.27 3.46
N ILE A 272 9.18 -0.34 4.59
CA ILE A 272 8.29 -1.51 4.62
C ILE A 272 6.96 -1.19 3.94
N ILE A 273 6.35 -0.05 4.28
CA ILE A 273 5.07 0.39 3.70
C ILE A 273 5.17 0.56 2.17
N LYS A 274 6.25 1.19 1.69
CA LYS A 274 6.47 1.36 0.25
C LYS A 274 6.64 0.02 -0.44
N LEU A 275 7.42 -0.90 0.13
CA LEU A 275 7.59 -2.25 -0.40
C LEU A 275 6.27 -3.02 -0.40
N GLN A 276 5.48 -2.95 0.68
CA GLN A 276 4.16 -3.58 0.75
C GLN A 276 3.21 -3.04 -0.32
N ALA A 277 3.20 -1.72 -0.54
CA ALA A 277 2.38 -1.11 -1.59
C ALA A 277 2.80 -1.57 -2.99
N ILE A 278 4.10 -1.66 -3.27
CA ILE A 278 4.64 -2.20 -4.53
C ILE A 278 4.24 -3.66 -4.70
N MET A 279 4.41 -4.49 -3.67
CA MET A 279 4.03 -5.91 -3.71
C MET A 279 2.53 -6.15 -3.83
N HIS A 280 1.70 -5.22 -3.33
CA HIS A 280 0.25 -5.31 -3.44
C HIS A 280 -0.21 -5.05 -4.88
N TYR A 281 0.35 -4.04 -5.55
CA TYR A 281 0.04 -3.65 -6.93
C TYR A 281 1.06 -4.16 -7.95
N LEU A 282 1.61 -5.35 -7.73
CA LEU A 282 2.44 -6.05 -8.70
C LEU A 282 1.59 -6.39 -9.94
N PRO A 283 2.07 -6.07 -11.17
CA PRO A 283 1.33 -6.37 -12.41
C PRO A 283 0.95 -7.86 -12.53
N SER A 284 1.85 -8.77 -12.14
CA SER A 284 1.60 -10.21 -12.17
C SER A 284 0.43 -10.66 -11.27
N LYS A 285 0.17 -9.93 -10.19
CA LYS A 285 -0.96 -10.21 -9.29
C LYS A 285 -2.27 -9.73 -9.89
N PHE A 286 -2.22 -8.57 -10.54
CA PHE A 286 -3.36 -7.99 -11.24
C PHE A 286 -3.82 -8.87 -12.42
N ASP A 287 -2.85 -9.45 -13.14
CA ASP A 287 -3.12 -10.37 -14.24
C ASP A 287 -3.92 -11.59 -13.78
N SER A 288 -3.53 -12.21 -12.66
CA SER A 288 -4.29 -13.34 -12.11
C SER A 288 -5.73 -12.96 -11.72
N THR A 289 -5.97 -11.72 -11.28
CA THR A 289 -7.32 -11.26 -10.93
C THR A 289 -8.17 -10.84 -12.12
N LEU A 290 -7.53 -10.49 -13.25
CA LEU A 290 -8.22 -10.17 -14.50
C LEU A 290 -8.49 -11.43 -15.35
N GLU A 291 -7.56 -12.37 -15.39
CA GLU A 291 -7.71 -13.65 -16.09
C GLU A 291 -8.89 -14.46 -15.53
N ASP A 292 -9.14 -14.38 -14.22
CA ASP A 292 -10.27 -15.05 -13.56
C ASP A 292 -11.65 -14.36 -13.82
N ASN A 293 -11.69 -13.10 -14.26
CA ASN A 293 -12.94 -12.32 -14.36
C ASN A 293 -13.37 -11.87 -15.76
N SER A 294 -12.48 -11.76 -16.76
CA SER A 294 -12.93 -11.43 -18.13
C SER A 294 -11.80 -11.53 -19.16
N ASN A 295 -11.86 -12.57 -20.00
CA ASN A 295 -11.22 -12.56 -21.32
C ASN A 295 -12.05 -11.77 -22.37
N THR A 296 -13.15 -11.15 -21.94
CA THR A 296 -14.04 -10.40 -22.81
C THR A 296 -13.50 -8.98 -23.01
N ARG A 297 -12.82 -8.76 -24.13
CA ARG A 297 -12.43 -7.42 -24.58
C ARG A 297 -13.70 -6.62 -24.90
N ILE A 298 -13.90 -5.47 -24.27
CA ILE A 298 -15.06 -4.59 -24.51
C ILE A 298 -14.61 -3.49 -25.47
N TYR A 299 -15.31 -3.34 -26.60
CA TYR A 299 -15.07 -2.24 -27.53
C TYR A 299 -15.68 -0.95 -27.01
N TRP A 300 -15.11 0.20 -27.39
CA TRP A 300 -15.70 1.50 -27.04
C TRP A 300 -17.15 1.65 -27.50
N ARG A 301 -17.49 1.12 -28.69
CA ARG A 301 -18.87 1.11 -29.20
C ARG A 301 -19.84 0.29 -28.33
N ASP A 302 -19.36 -0.78 -27.70
CA ASP A 302 -20.20 -1.62 -26.85
C ASP A 302 -20.37 -1.00 -25.46
N ALA A 303 -19.66 0.10 -25.19
CA ALA A 303 -19.69 0.78 -23.92
C ALA A 303 -20.71 1.92 -23.81
N PHE A 304 -21.50 2.14 -24.86
CA PHE A 304 -22.58 3.12 -24.89
C PHE A 304 -23.71 2.83 -23.89
N PRO A 305 -24.46 3.87 -23.45
CA PRO A 305 -25.39 3.75 -22.32
C PRO A 305 -26.61 2.88 -22.60
N ASP A 306 -26.96 2.67 -23.87
CA ASP A 306 -28.04 1.79 -24.36
C ASP A 306 -27.62 0.32 -24.50
N ARG A 307 -26.32 0.04 -24.39
CA ARG A 307 -25.75 -1.31 -24.48
C ARG A 307 -25.67 -1.97 -23.08
N PRO A 308 -25.61 -3.31 -23.00
CA PRO A 308 -25.58 -4.03 -21.71
C PRO A 308 -24.45 -3.60 -20.77
N PHE A 309 -23.26 -3.31 -21.32
CA PHE A 309 -22.14 -2.82 -20.51
C PHE A 309 -22.44 -1.43 -19.96
N GLY A 310 -22.96 -0.51 -20.78
CA GLY A 310 -23.26 0.84 -20.31
C GLY A 310 -24.37 0.90 -19.27
N HIS A 311 -25.39 0.04 -19.38
CA HIS A 311 -26.36 -0.14 -18.30
C HIS A 311 -25.71 -0.58 -16.99
N THR A 312 -24.70 -1.44 -17.05
CA THR A 312 -23.94 -1.88 -15.86
C THR A 312 -23.13 -0.73 -15.27
N VAL A 313 -22.47 0.08 -16.10
CA VAL A 313 -21.73 1.27 -15.68
C VAL A 313 -22.65 2.28 -15.00
N LEU A 314 -23.82 2.57 -15.58
CA LEU A 314 -24.81 3.48 -14.99
C LEU A 314 -25.31 2.99 -13.63
N ARG A 315 -25.66 1.70 -13.51
CA ARG A 315 -26.10 1.11 -12.24
C ARG A 315 -25.01 1.22 -11.17
N ALA A 316 -23.77 0.89 -11.52
CA ALA A 316 -22.64 1.00 -10.62
C ALA A 316 -22.40 2.45 -10.16
N TYR A 317 -22.49 3.40 -11.09
CA TYR A 317 -22.37 4.84 -10.81
C TYR A 317 -23.43 5.33 -9.81
N PHE A 318 -24.72 5.04 -10.05
CA PHE A 318 -25.79 5.47 -9.15
C PHE A 318 -25.71 4.79 -7.77
N TYR A 319 -25.31 3.52 -7.73
CA TYR A 319 -25.07 2.82 -6.47
C TYR A 319 -23.94 3.46 -5.65
N GLU A 320 -22.82 3.80 -6.27
CA GLU A 320 -21.73 4.47 -5.57
C GLU A 320 -22.11 5.91 -5.16
N LYS A 321 -22.88 6.62 -6.00
CA LYS A 321 -23.45 7.94 -5.67
C LYS A 321 -24.27 7.86 -4.39
N GLU A 322 -25.18 6.90 -4.32
CA GLU A 322 -26.02 6.63 -3.15
C GLU A 322 -25.19 6.29 -1.91
N LYS A 323 -24.22 5.39 -2.08
CA LYS A 323 -23.35 4.97 -0.98
C LYS A 323 -22.57 6.14 -0.38
N ARG A 324 -21.99 7.02 -1.20
CA ARG A 324 -21.30 8.22 -0.71
C ARG A 324 -22.24 9.22 -0.06
N MET A 325 -23.42 9.43 -0.62
CA MET A 325 -24.46 10.26 -0.02
C MET A 325 -24.83 9.76 1.39
N ARG A 326 -24.99 8.45 1.58
CA ARG A 326 -25.24 7.84 2.89
C ARG A 326 -24.10 8.06 3.88
N TYR A 327 -22.84 7.96 3.45
CA TYR A 327 -21.69 8.26 4.31
C TYR A 327 -21.63 9.73 4.72
N VAL A 328 -21.92 10.67 3.80
CA VAL A 328 -21.99 12.10 4.12
C VAL A 328 -23.09 12.38 5.15
N ALA A 329 -24.29 11.83 4.94
CA ALA A 329 -25.41 11.98 5.87
C ALA A 329 -25.07 11.43 7.27
N SER A 330 -24.43 10.24 7.33
CA SER A 330 -23.98 9.61 8.57
C SER A 330 -22.96 10.47 9.32
N LEU A 331 -21.94 11.00 8.63
CA LEU A 331 -20.93 11.87 9.27
C LEU A 331 -21.51 13.19 9.78
N ASN A 332 -22.53 13.72 9.10
CA ASN A 332 -23.19 14.97 9.49
C ASN A 332 -24.33 14.75 10.50
N ASN A 333 -24.61 13.50 10.90
CA ASN A 333 -25.77 13.12 11.72
C ASN A 333 -27.11 13.62 11.15
N GLN A 334 -27.25 13.60 9.83
CA GLN A 334 -28.45 14.04 9.13
C GLN A 334 -29.19 12.84 8.53
N PRO A 335 -30.53 12.89 8.43
CA PRO A 335 -31.27 11.91 7.65
C PRO A 335 -30.84 12.00 6.17
N MET A 336 -30.93 10.87 5.47
CA MET A 336 -30.63 10.83 4.05
C MET A 336 -31.60 11.75 3.29
N GLY A 337 -31.05 12.62 2.44
CA GLY A 337 -31.84 13.53 1.61
C GLY A 337 -32.78 12.78 0.65
N PRO A 338 -33.84 13.45 0.15
CA PRO A 338 -34.96 12.80 -0.53
C PRO A 338 -34.66 12.33 -1.96
N SER A 339 -33.58 12.80 -2.62
CA SER A 339 -33.27 12.41 -4.00
C SER A 339 -31.76 12.33 -4.28
N LEU A 340 -31.38 11.27 -5.00
CA LEU A 340 -30.04 11.06 -5.54
C LEU A 340 -29.67 12.10 -6.61
N ASP A 341 -30.64 12.63 -7.35
CA ASP A 341 -30.38 13.46 -8.52
C ASP A 341 -29.77 14.81 -8.14
N THR A 342 -30.21 15.35 -7.00
CA THR A 342 -29.73 16.64 -6.47
C THR A 342 -28.40 16.55 -5.72
N TRP A 343 -27.94 15.35 -5.37
CA TRP A 343 -26.70 15.20 -4.62
C TRP A 343 -25.48 15.45 -5.51
N THR A 344 -24.63 16.38 -5.08
CA THR A 344 -23.37 16.73 -5.73
C THR A 344 -22.25 16.75 -4.69
N HIS A 345 -21.04 16.36 -5.12
CA HIS A 345 -19.87 16.38 -4.25
C HIS A 345 -18.61 16.59 -5.07
N TYR A 346 -17.71 17.47 -4.62
CA TYR A 346 -16.52 17.88 -5.39
C TYR A 346 -15.57 16.72 -5.77
N ALA A 347 -15.57 15.63 -4.98
CA ALA A 347 -14.74 14.45 -5.19
C ALA A 347 -15.48 13.30 -5.92
N PHE A 348 -16.73 13.51 -6.32
CA PHE A 348 -17.52 12.56 -7.09
C PHE A 348 -17.56 12.99 -8.56
N PRO A 349 -17.42 12.07 -9.52
CA PRO A 349 -17.51 12.44 -10.93
C PRO A 349 -18.91 12.90 -11.32
N GLU A 350 -18.97 13.65 -12.41
CA GLU A 350 -20.20 13.82 -13.18
C GLU A 350 -20.62 12.48 -13.83
N LEU A 351 -21.78 12.48 -14.50
CA LEU A 351 -22.28 11.29 -15.17
C LEU A 351 -21.24 10.73 -16.16
N PRO A 352 -21.01 9.40 -16.22
CA PRO A 352 -20.02 8.80 -17.11
C PRO A 352 -20.29 9.05 -18.61
N TYR A 353 -21.55 9.33 -18.95
CA TYR A 353 -22.04 9.58 -20.30
C TYR A 353 -22.38 11.05 -20.46
N PRO A 354 -21.66 11.81 -21.30
CA PRO A 354 -21.92 13.22 -21.59
C PRO A 354 -23.30 13.48 -22.20
N HIS A 355 -23.74 12.58 -23.08
CA HIS A 355 -24.98 12.68 -23.84
C HIS A 355 -25.75 11.38 -23.70
N ILE A 356 -27.08 11.48 -23.76
CA ILE A 356 -27.97 10.31 -23.82
C ILE A 356 -28.02 9.78 -25.25
N GLU A 357 -27.97 10.68 -26.23
CA GLU A 357 -27.99 10.35 -27.65
C GLU A 357 -26.65 9.76 -28.10
N LEU A 358 -26.73 8.75 -28.96
CA LEU A 358 -25.55 8.16 -29.60
C LEU A 358 -24.99 9.12 -30.65
N PRO A 359 -23.65 9.17 -30.80
CA PRO A 359 -23.04 10.00 -31.82
C PRO A 359 -23.38 9.46 -33.23
N GLU A 360 -23.49 10.36 -34.20
CA GLU A 360 -23.90 10.02 -35.57
C GLU A 360 -23.01 8.96 -36.24
N TRP A 361 -21.71 8.99 -35.93
CA TRP A 361 -20.70 8.07 -36.47
C TRP A 361 -20.81 6.64 -35.92
N GLU A 362 -21.65 6.39 -34.91
CA GLU A 362 -21.79 5.05 -34.30
C GLU A 362 -22.12 3.98 -35.34
N LYS A 363 -22.96 4.33 -36.31
CA LYS A 363 -23.39 3.45 -37.41
C LYS A 363 -22.26 3.05 -38.35
N ASP A 364 -21.26 3.91 -38.48
CA ASP A 364 -20.13 3.73 -39.39
C ASP A 364 -18.95 3.01 -38.71
N TYR A 365 -19.01 2.84 -37.38
CA TYR A 365 -17.90 2.31 -36.59
C TYR A 365 -17.55 0.86 -36.93
N ASP A 366 -18.55 0.05 -37.27
CA ASP A 366 -18.37 -1.35 -37.64
C ASP A 366 -17.60 -1.47 -38.96
N GLN A 367 -18.02 -0.70 -39.96
CA GLN A 367 -17.35 -0.65 -41.26
C GLN A 367 -15.93 -0.09 -41.14
N PHE A 368 -15.73 0.95 -40.34
CA PHE A 368 -14.41 1.50 -40.05
C PHE A 368 -13.48 0.45 -39.42
N TYR A 369 -13.98 -0.30 -38.44
CA TYR A 369 -13.21 -1.34 -37.76
C TYR A 369 -12.78 -2.45 -38.73
N GLU A 370 -13.71 -2.93 -39.57
CA GLU A 370 -13.42 -3.96 -40.57
C GLU A 370 -12.37 -3.49 -41.58
N GLN A 371 -12.49 -2.27 -42.08
CA GLN A 371 -11.51 -1.67 -43.00
C GLN A 371 -10.13 -1.53 -42.34
N LYS A 372 -10.08 -1.00 -41.12
CA LYS A 372 -8.83 -0.84 -40.38
C LYS A 372 -8.19 -2.20 -40.05
N ALA A 373 -9.01 -3.21 -39.75
CA ALA A 373 -8.52 -4.57 -39.53
C ALA A 373 -7.84 -5.16 -40.76
N GLN A 374 -8.42 -4.96 -41.95
CA GLN A 374 -7.82 -5.39 -43.21
C GLN A 374 -6.51 -4.65 -43.48
N GLN A 375 -6.45 -3.33 -43.27
CA GLN A 375 -5.24 -2.53 -43.46
C GLN A 375 -4.09 -3.00 -42.55
N LEU A 376 -4.34 -3.17 -41.26
CA LEU A 376 -3.33 -3.60 -40.30
C LEU A 376 -2.82 -5.03 -40.59
N ASN A 377 -3.68 -5.93 -41.06
CA ASN A 377 -3.26 -7.28 -41.48
C ASN A 377 -2.38 -7.26 -42.75
N LEU A 378 -2.64 -6.34 -43.68
CA LEU A 378 -1.84 -6.15 -44.89
C LEU A 378 -0.47 -5.53 -44.59
N GLU A 379 -0.41 -4.58 -43.65
CA GLU A 379 0.86 -4.01 -43.18
C GLU A 379 1.74 -5.06 -42.48
N ASP A 380 1.16 -5.91 -41.63
CA ASP A 380 1.89 -6.94 -40.88
C ASP A 380 2.43 -8.07 -41.79
N SER A 381 1.76 -8.33 -42.92
CA SER A 381 2.20 -9.29 -43.94
C SER A 381 3.28 -8.71 -44.87
N SER A 382 3.19 -7.43 -45.23
CA SER A 382 4.22 -6.75 -46.05
C SER A 382 5.55 -6.54 -45.30
N GLN A 383 5.51 -6.29 -43.99
CA GLN A 383 6.72 -6.18 -43.16
C GLN A 383 7.48 -7.51 -43.04
N LYS A 384 6.77 -8.66 -43.02
CA LYS A 384 7.40 -9.99 -42.98
C LYS A 384 8.08 -10.38 -44.30
N GLN A 385 7.68 -9.81 -45.43
CA GLN A 385 8.30 -10.09 -46.73
C GLN A 385 9.62 -9.33 -46.97
N ASN A 386 9.90 -8.27 -46.21
CA ASN A 386 11.10 -7.44 -46.37
C ASN A 386 12.31 -7.87 -45.51
N VAL A 387 12.29 -9.07 -44.92
CA VAL A 387 13.48 -9.64 -44.26
C VAL A 387 14.36 -10.32 -45.31
N ILE A 388 15.31 -9.59 -45.88
CA ILE A 388 16.37 -10.17 -46.71
C ILE A 388 17.25 -11.04 -45.80
N LEU A 389 17.11 -12.36 -45.93
CA LEU A 389 17.97 -13.34 -45.28
C LEU A 389 19.39 -13.22 -45.87
N PHE A 390 20.28 -12.52 -45.17
CA PHE A 390 21.70 -12.56 -45.52
C PHE A 390 22.22 -13.98 -45.27
N LYS A 391 22.46 -14.71 -46.36
CA LYS A 391 23.08 -16.03 -46.34
C LYS A 391 24.48 -15.89 -45.76
N LYS A 392 24.74 -16.53 -44.62
CA LYS A 392 26.06 -16.56 -44.00
C LYS A 392 27.02 -17.25 -44.96
N VAL A 393 28.00 -16.51 -45.50
CA VAL A 393 29.07 -17.08 -46.33
C VAL A 393 29.91 -17.96 -45.41
N THR A 394 29.96 -19.26 -45.73
CA THR A 394 30.75 -20.29 -45.05
C THR A 394 32.22 -20.16 -45.33
#